data_AF-X0YBC2-F1
#
_entry.id   AF-X0YBC2-F1
#
_cell.length_a   1.000
_cell.length_b   1.000
_cell.length_c   1.000
_cell.angle_alpha   90.00
_cell.angle_beta   90.00
_cell.angle_gamma   90.00
#
_symmetry.space_group_name_H-M   'P 1'
#
loop_
_entity.id
_entity.type
_entity.pdbx_description
1 polymer ?
#
loop_
_entity_poly.entity_id
_entity_poly.type
_entity_poly.pdbx_seq_one_letter_code
_entity_poly.pdbx_strand_id
1 'polypeptide(L)'
;ANQKQADLFISIHANANRSRKLSGIESFYLNFSQDPSVIETAARENATSTKNISEMKDIIEKIVQNSKIVESKELAESIQNSLVKSLSQKYSNVTSLGVKGGPFWVLIGGEMPSVLVEISHLSNPTEEKRLESPQYRQRVAQGIYEGIKEYVNSLGKGK
;
A
#
# COMPACT_ATOMS: atom_id res chain seq x y z
N ALA A 1 13.37 -7.53 4.73
CA ALA A 1 12.35 -8.60 4.77
C ALA A 1 12.96 -9.96 4.47
N ASN A 2 13.56 -10.17 3.28
CA ASN A 2 14.08 -11.49 2.86
C ASN A 2 15.10 -12.12 3.82
N GLN A 3 16.09 -11.37 4.32
CA GLN A 3 17.06 -11.88 5.31
C GLN A 3 16.41 -12.37 6.62
N LYS A 4 15.20 -11.91 6.92
CA LYS A 4 14.42 -12.32 8.09
C LYS A 4 13.35 -13.35 7.76
N GLN A 5 13.30 -13.82 6.50
CA GLN A 5 12.33 -14.80 6.02
C GLN A 5 10.89 -14.43 6.39
N ALA A 6 10.55 -13.15 6.24
CA ALA A 6 9.23 -12.66 6.61
C ALA A 6 8.14 -13.27 5.73
N ASP A 7 7.01 -13.66 6.33
CA ASP A 7 5.86 -14.21 5.59
C ASP A 7 5.11 -13.15 4.79
N LEU A 8 5.16 -11.89 5.22
CA LEU A 8 4.54 -10.73 4.57
C LEU A 8 5.43 -9.50 4.71
N PHE A 9 5.34 -8.57 3.76
CA PHE A 9 5.97 -7.26 3.83
C PHE A 9 4.95 -6.14 3.62
N ILE A 10 4.92 -5.17 4.54
CA ILE A 10 4.00 -4.03 4.51
C ILE A 10 4.84 -2.76 4.66
N SER A 11 4.89 -1.93 3.62
CA SER A 11 5.45 -0.58 3.67
C SER A 11 4.34 0.40 4.01
N ILE A 12 4.50 1.21 5.07
CA ILE A 12 3.49 2.17 5.51
C ILE A 12 3.96 3.59 5.17
N HIS A 13 3.15 4.32 4.40
CA HIS A 13 3.44 5.65 3.88
C HIS A 13 2.29 6.61 4.17
N ALA A 14 2.59 7.91 4.12
CA ALA A 14 1.59 8.96 4.15
C ALA A 14 1.85 9.92 2.99
N ASN A 15 1.00 9.83 1.97
CA ASN A 15 1.14 10.48 0.68
C ASN A 15 1.15 12.01 0.81
N ALA A 16 1.62 12.70 -0.22
CA ALA A 16 1.50 14.14 -0.36
C ALA A 16 1.21 14.50 -1.82
N ASN A 17 0.26 15.40 -2.03
CA ASN A 17 -0.09 15.90 -3.35
C ASN A 17 -0.05 17.44 -3.39
N ARG A 18 0.23 17.99 -4.57
CA ARG A 18 0.16 19.45 -4.83
C ARG A 18 -1.24 20.00 -4.52
N SER A 19 -2.29 19.23 -4.77
CA SER A 19 -3.65 19.57 -4.38
C SER A 19 -3.90 19.17 -2.92
N ARG A 20 -3.92 20.17 -2.03
CA ARG A 20 -4.23 20.00 -0.59
C ARG A 20 -5.67 19.53 -0.31
N LYS A 21 -6.52 19.43 -1.33
CA LYS A 21 -7.90 18.92 -1.23
C LYS A 21 -7.98 17.40 -1.33
N LEU A 22 -6.98 16.76 -1.93
CA LEU A 22 -6.97 15.30 -2.06
C LEU A 22 -6.78 14.67 -0.69
N SER A 23 -7.53 13.61 -0.43
CA SER A 23 -7.49 12.82 0.79
C SER A 23 -7.88 11.40 0.46
N GLY A 24 -7.56 10.49 1.37
CA GLY A 24 -7.98 9.11 1.28
C GLY A 24 -6.81 8.16 1.36
N ILE A 25 -7.16 6.90 1.24
CA ILE A 25 -6.30 5.76 1.55
C ILE A 25 -6.25 4.89 0.30
N GLU A 26 -5.06 4.45 -0.07
CA GLU A 26 -4.84 3.51 -1.17
C GLU A 26 -3.77 2.50 -0.77
N SER A 27 -3.86 1.32 -1.38
CA SER A 27 -2.87 0.29 -1.22
C SER A 27 -2.34 -0.12 -2.58
N PHE A 28 -1.06 -0.44 -2.63
CA PHE A 28 -0.36 -0.78 -3.85
C PHE A 28 0.33 -2.13 -3.74
N TYR A 29 0.37 -2.83 -4.87
CA TYR A 29 1.18 -4.02 -5.07
C TYR A 29 2.08 -3.82 -6.30
N LEU A 30 3.15 -4.61 -6.40
CA LEU A 30 4.08 -4.50 -7.51
C LEU A 30 3.41 -4.90 -8.84
N ASN A 31 3.31 -3.97 -9.77
CA ASN A 31 2.85 -4.23 -11.13
C ASN A 31 3.28 -3.08 -12.07
N PHE A 32 3.04 -3.23 -13.36
CA PHE A 32 2.97 -2.09 -14.26
C PHE A 32 1.67 -1.32 -14.09
N SER A 33 1.75 -0.02 -14.29
CA SER A 33 0.58 0.85 -14.39
C SER A 33 0.71 1.75 -15.60
N GLN A 34 -0.41 1.99 -16.27
CA GLN A 34 -0.55 3.04 -17.28
C GLN A 34 -1.27 4.27 -16.70
N ASP A 35 -1.72 4.21 -15.45
CA ASP A 35 -2.36 5.33 -14.76
C ASP A 35 -1.31 6.39 -14.41
N PRO A 36 -1.38 7.60 -14.99
CA PRO A 36 -0.42 8.67 -14.72
C PRO A 36 -0.32 9.05 -13.25
N SER A 37 -1.44 8.95 -12.50
CA SER A 37 -1.45 9.27 -11.07
C SER A 37 -0.63 8.27 -10.25
N VAL A 38 -0.72 6.98 -10.61
CA VAL A 38 0.09 5.93 -9.97
C VAL A 38 1.56 6.07 -10.34
N ILE A 39 1.85 6.39 -11.60
CA ILE A 39 3.22 6.62 -12.07
C ILE A 39 3.85 7.82 -11.32
N GLU A 40 3.11 8.91 -11.15
CA GLU A 40 3.58 10.09 -10.41
C GLU A 40 3.86 9.75 -8.94
N THR A 41 2.94 9.04 -8.28
CA THR A 41 3.13 8.58 -6.89
C THR A 41 4.34 7.66 -6.79
N ALA A 42 4.46 6.66 -7.65
CA ALA A 42 5.62 5.77 -7.67
C ALA A 42 6.93 6.54 -7.92
N ALA A 43 6.94 7.53 -8.81
CA ALA A 43 8.12 8.37 -9.04
C ALA A 43 8.54 9.16 -7.79
N ARG A 44 7.58 9.68 -7.01
CA ARG A 44 7.86 10.36 -5.73
C ARG A 44 8.42 9.39 -4.69
N GLU A 45 7.77 8.23 -4.51
CA GLU A 45 8.23 7.22 -3.54
C GLU A 45 9.60 6.63 -3.90
N ASN A 46 9.86 6.48 -5.20
CA ASN A 46 11.12 5.97 -5.72
C ASN A 46 12.23 7.02 -5.77
N ALA A 47 11.96 8.32 -5.55
CA ALA A 47 12.96 9.39 -5.67
C ALA A 47 14.13 9.24 -4.68
N THR A 48 13.94 8.46 -3.63
CA THR A 48 14.99 8.10 -2.66
C THR A 48 15.89 6.95 -3.14
N SER A 49 15.53 6.28 -4.23
CA SER A 49 16.29 5.18 -4.84
C SER A 49 17.29 5.71 -5.86
N THR A 50 18.53 5.22 -5.80
CA THR A 50 19.61 5.61 -6.73
C THR A 50 19.55 4.88 -8.08
N LYS A 51 18.47 4.16 -8.40
CA LYS A 51 18.35 3.28 -9.58
C LYS A 51 17.29 3.75 -10.59
N ASN A 52 17.54 3.52 -11.88
CA ASN A 52 16.74 4.06 -12.98
C ASN A 52 15.40 3.31 -13.18
N ILE A 53 14.33 4.05 -13.52
CA ILE A 53 12.99 3.51 -13.84
C ILE A 53 13.01 2.51 -15.02
N SER A 54 13.93 2.69 -15.99
CA SER A 54 14.06 1.75 -17.12
C SER A 54 14.59 0.39 -16.69
N GLU A 55 15.57 0.35 -15.77
CA GLU A 55 16.05 -0.92 -15.18
C GLU A 55 14.95 -1.60 -14.37
N MET A 56 14.09 -0.80 -13.74
CA MET A 56 12.93 -1.29 -12.99
C MET A 56 11.95 -2.03 -13.90
N LYS A 57 11.71 -1.54 -15.12
CA LYS A 57 10.81 -2.19 -16.08
C LYS A 57 11.33 -3.58 -16.47
N ASP A 58 12.61 -3.71 -16.79
CA ASP A 58 13.20 -4.99 -17.17
C ASP A 58 13.21 -5.99 -16.00
N ILE A 59 13.38 -5.50 -14.78
CA ILE A 59 13.31 -6.32 -13.55
C ILE A 59 11.87 -6.77 -13.30
N ILE A 60 10.90 -5.85 -13.39
CA ILE A 60 9.49 -6.17 -13.17
C ILE A 60 9.00 -7.14 -14.25
N GLU A 61 9.35 -6.97 -15.54
CA GLU A 61 8.99 -7.91 -16.61
C GLU A 61 9.51 -9.34 -16.33
N LYS A 62 10.68 -9.47 -15.70
CA LYS A 62 11.24 -10.75 -15.25
C LYS A 62 10.55 -11.31 -14.00
N ILE A 63 9.98 -10.45 -13.15
CA ILE A 63 9.33 -10.80 -11.87
C ILE A 63 7.83 -11.05 -12.02
N VAL A 64 7.16 -10.46 -13.03
CA VAL A 64 5.69 -10.46 -13.16
C VAL A 64 5.06 -11.84 -13.36
N GLN A 65 5.87 -12.86 -13.60
CA GLN A 65 5.43 -14.27 -13.69
C GLN A 65 5.24 -14.97 -12.32
N ASN A 66 5.25 -14.23 -11.21
CA ASN A 66 5.30 -14.81 -9.87
C ASN A 66 3.92 -14.86 -9.18
N SER A 67 3.58 -15.99 -8.54
CA SER A 67 2.39 -16.16 -7.68
C SER A 67 2.30 -15.06 -6.61
N LYS A 68 3.44 -14.47 -6.23
CA LYS A 68 3.52 -13.38 -5.26
C LYS A 68 2.78 -12.10 -5.67
N ILE A 69 2.56 -11.84 -6.96
CA ILE A 69 1.76 -10.66 -7.37
C ILE A 69 0.28 -10.86 -7.02
N VAL A 70 -0.26 -12.05 -7.29
CA VAL A 70 -1.65 -12.37 -6.96
C VAL A 70 -1.84 -12.33 -5.45
N GLU A 71 -0.95 -12.98 -4.69
CA GLU A 71 -0.98 -12.96 -3.23
C GLU A 71 -0.85 -11.53 -2.66
N SER A 72 0.03 -10.69 -3.24
CA SER A 72 0.20 -9.29 -2.83
C SER A 72 -1.05 -8.44 -3.11
N LYS A 73 -1.71 -8.68 -4.24
CA LYS A 73 -2.96 -8.00 -4.59
C LYS A 73 -4.07 -8.36 -3.60
N GLU A 74 -4.24 -9.65 -3.30
CA GLU A 74 -5.22 -10.12 -2.31
C GLU A 74 -4.95 -9.56 -0.91
N LEU A 75 -3.68 -9.55 -0.48
CA LEU A 75 -3.27 -8.92 0.77
C LEU A 75 -3.61 -7.43 0.79
N ALA A 76 -3.32 -6.70 -0.30
CA ALA A 76 -3.63 -5.28 -0.42
C ALA A 76 -5.14 -5.02 -0.35
N GLU A 77 -5.96 -5.87 -0.98
CA GLU A 77 -7.43 -5.77 -0.93
C GLU A 77 -7.97 -6.00 0.48
N SER A 78 -7.47 -7.01 1.20
CA SER A 78 -7.85 -7.23 2.60
C SER A 78 -7.46 -6.04 3.48
N ILE A 79 -6.22 -5.54 3.38
CA ILE A 79 -5.76 -4.38 4.15
C ILE A 79 -6.57 -3.12 3.83
N GLN A 80 -6.78 -2.81 2.54
CA GLN A 80 -7.53 -1.65 2.11
C GLN A 80 -8.96 -1.64 2.70
N ASN A 81 -9.66 -2.77 2.59
CA ASN A 81 -11.03 -2.89 3.05
C ASN A 81 -11.14 -2.77 4.59
N SER A 82 -10.29 -3.48 5.34
CA SER A 82 -10.31 -3.43 6.81
C SER A 82 -9.87 -2.07 7.34
N LEU A 83 -8.88 -1.43 6.71
CA LEU A 83 -8.41 -0.09 7.10
C LEU A 83 -9.50 0.98 6.91
N VAL A 84 -10.15 0.99 5.74
CA VAL A 84 -11.26 1.91 5.46
C VAL A 84 -12.41 1.68 6.45
N LYS A 85 -12.78 0.41 6.69
CA LYS A 85 -13.83 0.04 7.66
C LYS A 85 -13.48 0.51 9.08
N SER A 86 -12.27 0.24 9.54
CA SER A 86 -11.79 0.61 10.88
C SER A 86 -11.86 2.13 11.09
N LEU A 87 -11.39 2.92 10.14
CA LEU A 87 -11.38 4.38 10.24
C LEU A 87 -12.76 5.00 10.10
N SER A 88 -13.61 4.49 9.21
CA SER A 88 -14.97 5.01 8.96
C SER A 88 -15.89 4.88 10.18
N GLN A 89 -15.57 3.99 11.14
CA GLN A 89 -16.32 3.87 12.39
C GLN A 89 -16.18 5.09 13.32
N LYS A 90 -15.13 5.90 13.17
CA LYS A 90 -14.84 7.03 14.08
C LYS A 90 -14.60 8.35 13.36
N TYR A 91 -14.17 8.30 12.09
CA TYR A 91 -13.81 9.47 11.32
C TYR A 91 -14.76 9.63 10.13
N SER A 92 -15.29 10.83 9.93
CA SER A 92 -16.06 11.18 8.74
C SER A 92 -15.16 11.32 7.52
N ASN A 93 -15.74 11.26 6.32
CA ASN A 93 -15.01 11.53 5.06
C ASN A 93 -13.75 10.67 4.88
N VAL A 94 -13.81 9.39 5.27
CA VAL A 94 -12.76 8.42 4.95
C VAL A 94 -13.01 7.93 3.52
N THR A 95 -12.10 8.25 2.61
CA THR A 95 -12.21 7.89 1.19
C THR A 95 -11.29 6.73 0.87
N SER A 96 -11.85 5.68 0.28
CA SER A 96 -11.06 4.60 -0.34
C SER A 96 -10.69 5.01 -1.76
N LEU A 97 -9.40 5.07 -2.06
CA LEU A 97 -8.86 5.24 -3.40
C LEU A 97 -8.55 3.88 -4.07
N GLY A 98 -8.79 2.78 -3.35
CA GLY A 98 -8.73 1.42 -3.85
C GLY A 98 -7.34 0.80 -3.83
N VAL A 99 -7.24 -0.37 -4.47
CA VAL A 99 -5.98 -1.11 -4.65
C VAL A 99 -5.50 -0.94 -6.08
N LYS A 100 -4.24 -0.57 -6.27
CA LYS A 100 -3.65 -0.31 -7.59
C LYS A 100 -2.32 -1.03 -7.75
N GLY A 101 -2.04 -1.52 -8.95
CA GLY A 101 -0.71 -2.02 -9.28
C GLY A 101 0.20 -0.87 -9.68
N GLY A 102 1.46 -0.88 -9.27
CA GLY A 102 2.42 0.16 -9.68
C GLY A 102 3.88 -0.20 -9.46
N PRO A 103 4.82 0.51 -10.13
CA PRO A 103 6.24 0.19 -10.11
C PRO A 103 6.92 0.79 -8.87
N PHE A 104 6.56 0.31 -7.69
CA PHE A 104 7.11 0.77 -6.41
C PHE A 104 8.40 0.00 -6.07
N TRP A 105 9.51 0.73 -5.96
CA TRP A 105 10.84 0.15 -5.74
C TRP A 105 10.93 -0.69 -4.47
N VAL A 106 10.28 -0.22 -3.40
CA VAL A 106 10.30 -0.89 -2.09
C VAL A 106 9.65 -2.29 -2.13
N LEU A 107 8.82 -2.57 -3.15
CA LEU A 107 8.15 -3.86 -3.33
C LEU A 107 8.94 -4.82 -4.24
N ILE A 108 10.05 -4.37 -4.84
CA ILE A 108 10.83 -5.18 -5.79
C ILE A 108 11.72 -6.17 -5.04
N GLY A 109 11.75 -7.41 -5.54
CA GLY A 109 12.60 -8.47 -5.02
C GLY A 109 12.12 -9.07 -3.69
N GLY A 110 10.90 -8.72 -3.24
CA GLY A 110 10.25 -9.39 -2.13
C GLY A 110 9.95 -10.86 -2.47
N GLU A 111 10.42 -11.78 -1.64
CA GLU A 111 10.14 -13.23 -1.78
C GLU A 111 8.78 -13.62 -1.15
N MET A 112 8.09 -12.64 -0.56
CA MET A 112 6.81 -12.75 0.11
C MET A 112 5.79 -11.76 -0.47
N PRO A 113 4.48 -11.95 -0.20
CA PRO A 113 3.48 -10.94 -0.50
C PRO A 113 3.86 -9.58 0.09
N SER A 114 3.90 -8.57 -0.76
CA SER A 114 4.48 -7.27 -0.46
C SER A 114 3.54 -6.14 -0.90
N VAL A 115 3.19 -5.26 0.04
CA VAL A 115 2.25 -4.15 -0.21
C VAL A 115 2.80 -2.82 0.30
N LEU A 116 2.44 -1.74 -0.36
CA LEU A 116 2.64 -0.36 0.12
C LEU A 116 1.27 0.22 0.45
N VAL A 117 1.09 0.76 1.66
CA VAL A 117 -0.17 1.30 2.15
C VAL A 117 0.00 2.80 2.41
N GLU A 118 -0.74 3.61 1.65
CA GLU A 118 -0.86 5.05 1.90
C GLU A 118 -2.01 5.29 2.88
N ILE A 119 -1.68 5.55 4.14
CA ILE A 119 -2.67 5.60 5.22
C ILE A 119 -3.40 6.95 5.32
N SER A 120 -2.90 7.97 4.62
CA SER A 120 -3.42 9.34 4.64
C SER A 120 -2.66 10.24 3.65
N HIS A 121 -3.14 11.46 3.43
CA HIS A 121 -2.45 12.52 2.69
C HIS A 121 -1.95 13.65 3.62
N LEU A 122 -0.65 13.72 3.90
CA LEU A 122 -0.03 14.78 4.71
C LEU A 122 -0.27 16.20 4.17
N SER A 123 -0.43 16.36 2.85
CA SER A 123 -0.74 17.65 2.25
C SER A 123 -2.14 18.19 2.61
N ASN A 124 -3.04 17.31 3.06
CA ASN A 124 -4.40 17.64 3.43
C ASN A 124 -4.49 17.97 4.93
N PRO A 125 -4.93 19.19 5.32
CA PRO A 125 -4.93 19.61 6.71
C PRO A 125 -5.75 18.72 7.66
N THR A 126 -6.83 18.11 7.16
CA THR A 126 -7.69 17.23 7.99
C THR A 126 -6.99 15.91 8.26
N GLU A 127 -6.33 15.37 7.25
CA GLU A 127 -5.56 14.12 7.30
C GLU A 127 -4.28 14.28 8.12
N GLU A 128 -3.55 15.39 7.95
CA GLU A 128 -2.40 15.80 8.77
C GLU A 128 -2.76 15.84 10.27
N LYS A 129 -3.82 16.58 10.62
CA LYS A 129 -4.29 16.67 12.00
C LYS A 129 -4.75 15.33 12.58
N ARG A 130 -5.31 14.46 11.74
CA ARG A 130 -5.64 13.08 12.13
C ARG A 130 -4.38 12.30 12.43
N LEU A 131 -3.39 12.33 11.55
CA LEU A 131 -2.11 11.63 11.69
C LEU A 131 -1.34 12.01 12.97
N GLU A 132 -1.43 13.26 13.41
CA GLU A 132 -0.85 13.72 14.69
C GLU A 132 -1.46 13.01 15.91
N SER A 133 -2.73 12.59 15.83
CA SER A 133 -3.43 11.91 16.92
C SER A 133 -2.92 10.47 17.11
N PRO A 134 -2.45 10.11 18.32
CA PRO A 134 -2.13 8.73 18.66
C PRO A 134 -3.32 7.77 18.47
N GLN A 135 -4.54 8.24 18.74
CA GLN A 135 -5.76 7.45 18.60
C GLN A 135 -6.09 7.15 17.13
N TYR A 136 -5.78 8.06 16.21
CA TYR A 136 -5.89 7.80 14.77
C TYR A 136 -4.86 6.77 14.33
N ARG A 137 -3.57 6.95 14.69
CA ARG A 137 -2.51 5.99 14.35
C ARG A 137 -2.78 4.59 14.91
N GLN A 138 -3.30 4.49 16.13
CA GLN A 138 -3.71 3.21 16.71
C GLN A 138 -4.83 2.55 15.91
N ARG A 139 -5.76 3.33 15.37
CA ARG A 139 -6.89 2.80 14.57
C ARG A 139 -6.46 2.40 13.15
N VAL A 140 -5.48 3.12 12.58
CA VAL A 140 -4.77 2.68 11.36
C VAL A 140 -4.10 1.34 11.60
N ALA A 141 -3.29 1.22 12.65
CA ALA A 141 -2.61 -0.02 13.00
C ALA A 141 -3.59 -1.19 13.21
N GLN A 142 -4.71 -0.93 13.91
CA GLN A 142 -5.78 -1.91 14.10
C GLN A 142 -6.40 -2.34 12.76
N GLY A 143 -6.68 -1.40 11.86
CA GLY A 143 -7.25 -1.69 10.54
C GLY A 143 -6.33 -2.54 9.66
N ILE A 144 -5.02 -2.23 9.65
CA ILE A 144 -4.01 -3.03 8.95
C ILE A 144 -3.92 -4.43 9.58
N TYR A 145 -3.88 -4.52 10.91
CA TYR A 145 -3.86 -5.81 11.62
C TYR A 145 -5.08 -6.68 11.29
N GLU A 146 -6.28 -6.10 11.29
CA GLU A 146 -7.51 -6.80 10.92
C GLU A 146 -7.46 -7.29 9.46
N GLY A 147 -6.95 -6.47 8.54
CA GLY A 147 -6.79 -6.87 7.14
C GLY A 147 -5.79 -8.01 6.95
N ILE A 148 -4.65 -7.98 7.65
CA ILE A 148 -3.68 -9.09 7.64
C ILE A 148 -4.32 -10.37 8.19
N LYS A 149 -5.07 -10.26 9.31
CA LYS A 149 -5.78 -11.40 9.90
C LYS A 149 -6.83 -11.97 8.94
N GLU A 150 -7.58 -11.13 8.25
CA GLU A 150 -8.56 -11.56 7.25
C GLU A 150 -7.90 -12.29 6.08
N TYR A 151 -6.78 -11.76 5.56
CA TYR A 151 -5.98 -12.40 4.52
C TYR A 151 -5.45 -13.77 4.96
N VAL A 152 -4.80 -13.87 6.13
CA VAL A 152 -4.27 -15.15 6.62
C VAL A 152 -5.38 -16.20 6.79
N ASN A 153 -6.57 -15.78 7.24
CA ASN A 153 -7.71 -16.68 7.37
C ASN A 153 -8.30 -17.12 6.02
N SER A 154 -8.14 -16.34 4.94
CA SER A 154 -8.60 -16.75 3.61
C SER A 154 -7.70 -17.84 3.01
N LEU A 155 -6.39 -17.80 3.30
CA LEU A 155 -5.43 -18.83 2.88
C LEU A 155 -5.77 -20.22 3.45
N GLY A 156 -6.25 -20.28 4.69
CA GLY A 156 -6.67 -21.53 5.35
C GLY A 156 -8.03 -22.09 4.89
N LYS A 157 -8.73 -21.40 3.98
CA LYS A 157 -10.02 -21.84 3.41
C LYS A 157 -9.88 -22.44 2.00
N GLY A 158 -8.66 -22.75 1.58
CA GLY A 158 -8.43 -23.58 0.40
C GLY A 158 -9.07 -24.96 0.55
N LYS A 159 -9.84 -25.36 -0.46
CA LYS A 159 -10.41 -26.70 -0.62
C LYS A 159 -9.34 -27.79 -0.68
#